data_AF-A0A3D5E5E7-F1
#
_entry.id   AF-A0A3D5E5E7-F1
#
_cell.length_a   1.000
_cell.length_b   1.000
_cell.length_c   1.000
_cell.angle_alpha   90.00
_cell.angle_beta   90.00
_cell.angle_gamma   90.00
#
_symmetry.space_group_name_H-M   'P 1'
#
loop_
_entity.id
_entity.type
_entity.pdbx_description
1 polymer ?
#
loop_
_entity_poly.entity_id
_entity_poly.type
_entity_poly.pdbx_seq_one_letter_code
_entity_poly.pdbx_strand_id
1 'polypeptide(L)'
;MKKESATQLVTKQSKLGRPSSKPDPVVVNEIIEWIAHGNTLRSYCRQKNKPNWRTIYNWLEKDDGDFIARFAHARDMGADAIAEECLEIIDSPPPLCGSEGNTRLDPAAVQMQKNRVEARLKLLAKWNPKKYGERVGVEAKGDISLTISTGVPQV
;
A
#
# COMPACT_ATOMS: atom_id res chain seq x y z
N MET A 1 -43.65 23.88 16.57
CA MET A 1 -42.17 23.82 16.74
C MET A 1 -41.87 22.40 17.19
N LYS A 2 -41.11 21.53 16.53
CA LYS A 2 -40.22 21.58 15.37
C LYS A 2 -40.53 20.38 14.47
N LYS A 3 -40.46 20.61 13.16
CA LYS A 3 -40.50 19.61 12.10
C LYS A 3 -39.18 18.84 12.15
N GLU A 4 -39.21 17.52 12.04
CA GLU A 4 -38.07 16.77 11.52
C GLU A 4 -38.58 15.54 10.78
N SER A 5 -38.77 15.76 9.48
CA SER A 5 -39.11 14.78 8.48
C SER A 5 -38.03 13.70 8.44
N ALA A 6 -38.36 12.49 8.86
CA ALA A 6 -37.55 11.32 8.58
C ALA A 6 -37.65 11.01 7.08
N THR A 7 -36.72 11.59 6.32
CA THR A 7 -36.51 11.29 4.89
C THR A 7 -36.13 9.83 4.74
N GLN A 8 -37.11 9.02 4.38
CA GLN A 8 -36.93 7.61 4.04
C GLN A 8 -36.09 7.51 2.76
N LEU A 9 -34.87 6.97 2.87
CA LEU A 9 -34.06 6.61 1.71
C LEU A 9 -34.55 5.26 1.17
N VAL A 10 -35.39 5.33 0.14
CA VAL A 10 -35.93 4.19 -0.60
C VAL A 10 -34.82 3.52 -1.41
N THR A 11 -34.39 2.33 -1.01
CA THR A 11 -33.48 1.50 -1.82
C THR A 11 -34.28 0.68 -2.83
N LYS A 12 -34.39 1.17 -4.06
CA LYS A 12 -34.99 0.45 -5.19
C LYS A 12 -34.00 -0.59 -5.72
N GLN A 13 -34.25 -1.88 -5.47
CA GLN A 13 -33.49 -2.96 -6.09
C GLN A 13 -33.94 -3.16 -7.54
N SER A 14 -33.00 -3.18 -8.49
CA SER A 14 -33.23 -3.56 -9.89
C SER A 14 -32.55 -4.88 -10.23
N LYS A 15 -33.24 -5.68 -11.06
CA LYS A 15 -32.87 -7.03 -11.50
C LYS A 15 -31.89 -7.00 -12.69
N LEU A 16 -30.90 -7.90 -12.63
CA LEU A 16 -30.09 -8.49 -13.70
C LEU A 16 -29.60 -7.59 -14.86
N GLY A 17 -28.60 -6.80 -14.52
CA GLY A 17 -27.58 -6.21 -15.38
C GLY A 17 -26.76 -5.36 -14.44
N ARG A 18 -25.53 -5.75 -14.08
CA ARG A 18 -24.77 -5.13 -12.97
C ARG A 18 -24.75 -3.63 -13.20
N PRO A 19 -25.54 -2.82 -12.47
CA PRO A 19 -25.51 -1.39 -12.69
C PRO A 19 -24.11 -0.98 -12.29
N SER A 20 -23.30 -0.64 -13.28
CA SER A 20 -22.02 0.02 -13.06
C SER A 20 -22.38 1.44 -12.65
N SER A 21 -22.95 1.57 -11.44
CA SER A 21 -23.13 2.87 -10.83
C SER A 21 -21.75 3.49 -10.83
N LYS A 22 -21.63 4.65 -11.49
CA LYS A 22 -20.45 5.48 -11.40
C LYS A 22 -20.10 5.60 -9.91
N PRO A 23 -18.84 5.43 -9.53
CA PRO A 23 -18.45 5.56 -8.14
C PRO A 23 -18.87 6.94 -7.64
N ASP A 24 -19.41 6.99 -6.43
CA ASP A 24 -19.69 8.27 -5.79
C ASP A 24 -18.35 9.02 -5.61
N PRO A 25 -18.22 10.26 -6.12
CA PRO A 25 -16.98 11.02 -6.01
C PRO A 25 -16.52 11.20 -4.55
N VAL A 26 -17.45 11.21 -3.58
CA VAL A 26 -17.11 11.27 -2.15
C VAL A 26 -16.33 10.02 -1.73
N VAL A 27 -16.83 8.85 -2.10
CA VAL A 27 -16.18 7.56 -1.77
C VAL A 27 -14.83 7.43 -2.48
N VAL A 28 -14.71 7.92 -3.70
CA VAL A 28 -13.45 7.95 -4.45
C VAL A 28 -12.39 8.76 -3.71
N ASN A 29 -12.74 9.99 -3.30
CA ASN A 29 -11.82 10.87 -2.58
C ASN A 29 -11.41 10.26 -1.24
N GLU A 30 -12.35 9.71 -0.47
CA GLU A 30 -12.04 9.00 0.78
C GLU A 30 -11.05 7.84 0.58
N ILE A 31 -11.21 7.05 -0.49
CA ILE A 31 -10.28 5.94 -0.78
C ILE A 31 -8.88 6.46 -1.10
N ILE A 32 -8.79 7.53 -1.89
CA ILE A 32 -7.52 8.15 -2.26
C ILE A 32 -6.80 8.67 -1.02
N GLU A 33 -7.50 9.41 -0.16
CA GLU A 33 -6.94 9.91 1.12
C GLU A 33 -6.52 8.76 2.03
N TRP A 34 -7.37 7.74 2.18
CA TRP A 34 -7.07 6.57 3.01
C TRP A 34 -5.79 5.85 2.58
N ILE A 35 -5.60 5.67 1.27
CA ILE A 35 -4.42 5.02 0.70
C ILE A 35 -3.19 5.93 0.80
N ALA A 36 -3.36 7.24 0.62
CA ALA A 36 -2.30 8.23 0.81
C ALA A 36 -1.73 8.22 2.23
N HIS A 37 -2.56 7.91 3.24
CA HIS A 37 -2.11 7.70 4.62
C HIS A 37 -1.38 6.36 4.85
N GLY A 38 -1.11 5.57 3.81
CA GLY A 38 -0.42 4.29 3.94
C GLY A 38 -1.32 3.12 4.38
N ASN A 39 -2.62 3.33 4.49
CA ASN A 39 -3.53 2.27 4.90
C ASN A 39 -3.91 1.35 3.73
N THR A 40 -4.16 0.08 4.04
CA THR A 40 -4.51 -0.90 3.01
C THR A 40 -5.96 -0.77 2.55
N LEU A 41 -6.21 -1.00 1.26
CA LEU A 41 -7.55 -1.07 0.68
C LEU A 41 -8.43 -2.14 1.36
N ARG A 42 -7.81 -3.25 1.79
CA ARG A 42 -8.52 -4.31 2.52
C ARG A 42 -9.00 -3.84 3.89
N SER A 43 -8.25 -2.98 4.57
CA SER A 43 -8.68 -2.36 5.82
C SER A 43 -9.88 -1.43 5.59
N TYR A 44 -9.83 -0.61 4.54
CA TYR A 44 -10.94 0.27 4.14
C TYR A 44 -12.24 -0.52 3.90
N CYS A 45 -12.18 -1.58 3.10
CA CYS A 45 -13.34 -2.41 2.77
C CYS A 45 -13.91 -3.20 3.97
N ARG A 46 -13.18 -3.31 5.09
CA ARG A 46 -13.69 -3.96 6.32
C ARG A 46 -14.57 -3.02 7.16
N GLN A 47 -14.55 -1.72 6.90
CA GLN A 47 -15.37 -0.76 7.63
C GLN A 47 -16.85 -0.90 7.28
N LYS A 48 -17.73 -0.48 8.21
CA LYS A 48 -19.18 -0.49 7.97
C LYS A 48 -19.53 0.47 6.83
N ASN A 49 -20.49 0.08 5.98
CA ASN A 49 -21.01 0.87 4.86
C ASN A 49 -19.99 1.18 3.74
N LYS A 50 -18.90 0.42 3.62
CA LYS A 50 -17.91 0.60 2.54
C LYS A 50 -18.07 -0.43 1.42
N PRO A 51 -17.71 -0.06 0.18
CA PRO A 51 -17.78 -1.00 -0.95
C PRO A 51 -16.78 -2.15 -0.79
N ASN A 52 -17.14 -3.30 -1.34
CA ASN A 52 -16.26 -4.47 -1.39
C ASN A 52 -15.03 -4.19 -2.29
N TRP A 53 -13.88 -4.79 -1.98
CA TRP A 53 -12.62 -4.62 -2.71
C TRP A 53 -12.78 -4.88 -4.21
N ARG A 54 -13.57 -5.89 -4.59
CA ARG A 54 -13.88 -6.18 -6.00
C ARG A 54 -14.52 -4.98 -6.69
N THR A 55 -15.49 -4.31 -6.05
CA THR A 55 -16.19 -3.17 -6.63
C THR A 55 -15.22 -2.03 -6.93
N ILE A 56 -14.28 -1.75 -6.04
CA ILE A 56 -13.28 -0.69 -6.22
C ILE A 56 -12.35 -1.01 -7.39
N TYR A 57 -11.88 -2.26 -7.52
CA TYR A 57 -11.08 -2.65 -8.69
C TYR A 57 -11.85 -2.57 -10.00
N ASN A 58 -13.14 -2.91 -10.01
CA ASN A 58 -13.97 -2.73 -11.21
C ASN A 58 -14.14 -1.25 -11.56
N TRP A 59 -14.15 -0.34 -10.59
CA TRP A 59 -14.21 1.10 -10.85
C TRP A 59 -12.90 1.61 -11.42
N LEU A 60 -11.76 1.16 -10.90
CA LEU A 60 -10.44 1.46 -11.45
C LEU A 60 -10.31 0.97 -12.89
N GLU A 61 -10.77 -0.24 -13.20
CA GLU A 61 -10.65 -0.82 -14.55
C GLU A 61 -11.54 -0.12 -15.60
N LYS A 62 -12.66 0.45 -15.17
CA LYS A 62 -13.63 1.12 -16.06
C LYS A 62 -13.41 2.63 -16.19
N ASP A 63 -12.47 3.18 -15.44
CA ASP A 63 -12.22 4.60 -15.43
C ASP A 63 -11.30 5.01 -16.58
N ASP A 64 -11.60 6.15 -17.21
CA ASP A 64 -10.88 6.64 -18.38
C ASP A 64 -9.55 7.36 -18.02
N GLY A 65 -9.13 7.33 -16.75
CA GLY A 65 -7.75 7.61 -16.34
C GLY A 65 -7.59 8.49 -15.10
N ASP A 66 -8.56 9.34 -14.75
CA ASP A 66 -8.43 10.29 -13.64
C ASP A 66 -8.33 9.56 -12.28
N PHE A 67 -9.24 8.61 -12.02
CA PHE A 67 -9.22 7.84 -10.78
C PHE A 67 -8.00 6.94 -10.70
N ILE A 68 -7.61 6.30 -11.81
CA ILE A 68 -6.41 5.44 -11.85
C ILE A 68 -5.16 6.26 -11.55
N ALA A 69 -5.00 7.43 -12.18
CA ALA A 69 -3.84 8.29 -11.97
C ALA A 69 -3.76 8.79 -10.53
N ARG A 70 -4.88 9.27 -9.97
CA ARG A 70 -4.96 9.71 -8.58
C ARG A 70 -4.69 8.57 -7.60
N PHE A 71 -5.17 7.37 -7.89
CA PHE A 71 -4.93 6.18 -7.08
C PHE A 71 -3.45 5.75 -7.11
N ALA A 72 -2.79 5.82 -8.27
CA ALA A 72 -1.37 5.56 -8.40
C ALA A 72 -0.53 6.58 -7.59
N HIS A 73 -0.85 7.87 -7.71
CA HIS A 73 -0.19 8.90 -6.91
C HIS A 73 -0.41 8.71 -5.40
N ALA A 74 -1.63 8.33 -4.98
CA ALA A 74 -1.91 8.00 -3.59
C ALA A 74 -1.12 6.78 -3.08
N ARG A 75 -0.85 5.78 -3.94
CA ARG A 75 0.01 4.64 -3.59
C ARG A 75 1.45 5.07 -3.36
N ASP A 76 1.96 6.01 -4.16
CA ASP A 76 3.30 6.55 -3.98
C ASP A 76 3.42 7.34 -2.68
N MET A 77 2.47 8.24 -2.39
CA MET A 77 2.43 8.95 -1.11
C MET A 77 2.24 8.01 0.08
N GLY A 78 1.39 6.99 -0.07
CA GLY A 78 1.16 5.98 0.97
C GLY A 78 2.42 5.16 1.28
N ALA A 79 3.29 4.94 0.30
CA ALA A 79 4.58 4.29 0.54
C ALA A 79 5.49 5.15 1.44
N ASP A 80 5.47 6.47 1.22
CA ASP A 80 6.23 7.42 2.03
C ASP A 80 5.67 7.52 3.46
N ALA A 81 4.34 7.57 3.61
CA ALA A 81 3.68 7.56 4.91
C ALA A 81 4.01 6.28 5.72
N ILE A 82 4.07 5.12 5.06
CA ILE A 82 4.46 3.86 5.73
C ILE A 82 5.93 3.91 6.18
N ALA A 83 6.80 4.57 5.42
CA ALA A 83 8.21 4.73 5.79
C ALA A 83 8.36 5.62 7.03
N GLU A 84 7.62 6.72 7.11
CA GLU A 84 7.55 7.59 8.29
C GLU A 84 6.97 6.83 9.50
N GLU A 85 5.88 6.07 9.33
CA GLU A 85 5.31 5.22 10.39
C GLU A 85 6.33 4.17 10.89
N CYS A 86 7.19 3.65 10.01
CA CYS A 86 8.24 2.73 10.44
C CYS A 86 9.25 3.39 11.38
N LEU A 87 9.62 4.64 11.13
CA LEU A 87 10.53 5.40 11.99
C LEU A 87 9.87 5.65 13.36
N GLU A 88 8.62 6.10 13.36
CA GLU A 88 7.87 6.32 14.60
C GLU A 88 7.76 5.05 15.46
N ILE A 89 7.59 3.88 14.84
CA ILE A 89 7.52 2.59 15.56
C ILE A 89 8.85 2.21 16.19
N ILE A 90 9.98 2.55 15.55
CA ILE A 90 11.31 2.28 16.07
C ILE A 90 11.62 3.20 17.25
N ASP A 91 11.28 4.48 17.13
CA ASP A 91 11.53 5.49 18.17
C ASP A 91 10.60 5.33 19.39
N SER A 92 9.46 4.66 19.22
CA SER A 92 8.51 4.40 20.31
C SER A 92 9.07 3.39 21.31
N PRO A 93 9.19 3.75 22.61
CA PRO A 93 9.73 2.84 23.62
C PRO A 93 8.83 1.61 23.78
N PRO A 94 9.39 0.38 23.84
CA PRO A 94 8.59 -0.82 24.01
C PRO A 94 7.87 -0.81 25.36
N PRO A 95 6.67 -1.38 25.46
CA PRO A 95 5.98 -1.51 26.74
C PRO A 95 6.84 -2.32 27.72
N LEU A 96 6.91 -1.80 28.94
CA LEU A 96 7.61 -2.45 30.04
C LEU A 96 6.69 -3.52 30.63
N CYS A 97 7.22 -4.72 30.85
CA CYS A 97 6.51 -5.82 31.50
C CYS A 97 7.14 -6.09 32.86
N GLY A 98 6.34 -5.99 33.93
CA GLY A 98 6.79 -6.25 35.30
C GLY A 98 5.76 -5.79 36.34
N SER A 99 5.81 -6.41 37.52
CA SER A 99 5.14 -5.90 38.74
C SER A 99 6.01 -4.83 39.39
N GLU A 100 5.42 -3.98 40.27
CA GLU A 100 6.13 -2.93 41.00
C GLU A 100 7.45 -3.47 41.61
N GLY A 101 8.58 -2.92 41.14
CA GLY A 101 9.93 -3.28 41.60
C GLY A 101 10.76 -4.16 40.66
N ASN A 102 10.20 -4.73 39.59
CA ASN A 102 10.97 -5.51 38.61
C ASN A 102 10.48 -5.24 37.18
N THR A 103 10.55 -3.98 36.79
CA THR A 103 10.22 -3.50 35.45
C THR A 103 11.29 -3.98 34.46
N ARG A 104 10.93 -4.92 33.58
CA ARG A 104 11.81 -5.40 32.51
C ARG A 104 11.23 -5.00 31.16
N LEU A 105 12.11 -4.88 30.17
CA LEU A 105 11.68 -4.72 28.79
C LEU A 105 11.02 -6.02 28.32
N ASP A 106 9.84 -5.95 27.72
CA ASP A 106 9.22 -7.15 27.15
C ASP A 106 9.93 -7.55 25.85
N PRO A 107 10.66 -8.69 25.82
CA PRO A 107 11.32 -9.14 24.61
C PRO A 107 10.33 -9.47 23.49
N ALA A 108 9.09 -9.85 23.82
CA ALA A 108 8.06 -10.13 22.82
C ALA A 108 7.60 -8.85 22.12
N ALA A 109 7.45 -7.75 22.85
CA ALA A 109 7.06 -6.46 22.29
C ALA A 109 8.15 -5.88 21.37
N VAL A 110 9.42 -5.98 21.79
CA VAL A 110 10.58 -5.58 20.97
C VAL A 110 10.63 -6.40 19.68
N GLN A 111 10.48 -7.72 19.76
CA GLN A 111 10.47 -8.58 18.58
C GLN A 111 9.28 -8.29 17.67
N MET A 112 8.11 -7.98 18.24
CA MET A 112 6.93 -7.58 17.47
C MET A 112 7.17 -6.26 16.72
N GLN A 113 7.74 -5.24 17.36
CA GLN A 113 8.10 -3.97 16.70
C GLN A 113 9.10 -4.21 15.56
N LYS A 114 10.17 -4.97 15.81
CA LYS A 114 11.14 -5.36 14.79
C LYS A 114 10.49 -6.07 13.60
N ASN A 115 9.66 -7.08 13.86
CA ASN A 115 8.97 -7.84 12.81
C ASN A 115 8.03 -6.94 11.99
N ARG A 116 7.36 -5.98 12.62
CA ARG A 116 6.46 -5.03 11.94
C ARG A 116 7.22 -4.09 11.02
N VAL A 117 8.36 -3.55 11.47
CA VAL A 117 9.22 -2.68 10.67
C VAL A 117 9.81 -3.45 9.49
N GLU A 118 10.35 -4.64 9.74
CA GLU A 118 10.98 -5.46 8.69
C GLU A 118 9.97 -5.88 7.61
N ALA A 119 8.75 -6.27 8.00
CA ALA A 119 7.70 -6.61 7.05
C ALA A 119 7.29 -5.41 6.18
N ARG A 120 7.18 -4.21 6.78
CA ARG A 120 6.86 -2.99 6.05
C ARG A 120 7.97 -2.59 5.08
N LEU A 121 9.23 -2.59 5.50
CA LEU A 121 10.37 -2.29 4.63
C LEU A 121 10.47 -3.27 3.45
N LYS A 122 10.27 -4.57 3.69
CA LYS A 122 10.23 -5.58 2.63
C LYS A 122 9.09 -5.33 1.64
N LEU A 123 7.91 -4.95 2.11
CA LEU A 123 6.80 -4.59 1.23
C LEU A 123 7.09 -3.31 0.44
N LEU A 124 7.66 -2.28 1.07
CA LEU A 124 8.05 -1.04 0.40
C LEU A 124 9.06 -1.27 -0.72
N ALA A 125 10.08 -2.11 -0.48
CA ALA A 125 11.05 -2.49 -1.51
C ALA A 125 10.41 -3.20 -2.71
N LYS A 126 9.29 -3.91 -2.53
CA LYS A 126 8.54 -4.57 -3.61
C LYS A 126 7.51 -3.66 -4.27
N TRP A 127 6.88 -2.76 -3.53
CA TRP A 127 5.85 -1.85 -4.05
C TRP A 127 6.47 -0.70 -4.84
N ASN A 128 7.60 -0.17 -4.39
CA ASN A 128 8.32 0.88 -5.10
C ASN A 128 9.83 0.58 -5.14
N PRO A 129 10.26 -0.34 -6.03
CA PRO A 129 11.66 -0.72 -6.15
C PRO A 129 12.55 0.42 -6.66
N LYS A 130 11.97 1.47 -7.27
CA LYS A 130 12.73 2.64 -7.72
C LYS A 130 13.22 3.48 -6.54
N LYS A 131 12.39 3.68 -5.53
CA LYS A 131 12.69 4.53 -4.36
C LYS A 131 13.26 3.76 -3.17
N TYR A 132 12.73 2.56 -2.91
CA TYR A 132 13.07 1.74 -1.74
C TYR A 132 13.76 0.42 -2.09
N GLY A 133 14.11 0.21 -3.36
CA GLY A 133 14.86 -0.97 -3.78
C GLY A 133 16.32 -0.89 -3.35
N GLU A 134 16.85 -1.99 -2.84
CA GLU A 134 18.26 -2.14 -2.55
C GLU A 134 19.04 -2.19 -3.87
N ARG A 135 19.86 -1.16 -4.12
CA ARG A 135 20.70 -1.09 -5.32
C ARG A 135 21.92 -2.00 -5.14
N VAL A 136 21.79 -3.25 -5.55
CA VAL A 136 22.94 -4.15 -5.64
C VAL A 136 23.69 -3.81 -6.92
N GLY A 137 24.81 -3.10 -6.79
CA GLY A 137 25.75 -2.88 -7.88
C GLY A 137 26.44 -4.19 -8.22
N VAL A 138 25.96 -4.89 -9.25
CA VAL A 138 26.69 -6.03 -9.82
C VAL A 138 27.73 -5.45 -10.77
N GLU A 139 28.96 -5.24 -10.28
CA GLU A 139 30.11 -5.02 -11.14
C GLU A 139 30.43 -6.33 -11.88
N ALA A 140 29.78 -6.54 -13.02
CA ALA A 140 30.18 -7.57 -13.95
C ALA A 140 31.49 -7.12 -14.63
N LYS A 141 32.63 -7.40 -13.99
CA LYS A 141 33.96 -7.35 -14.61
C LYS A 141 34.10 -8.55 -15.56
N GLY A 142 33.26 -8.57 -16.60
CA GLY A 142 33.36 -9.53 -17.69
C GLY A 142 34.44 -9.07 -18.64
N ASP A 143 35.65 -9.60 -18.49
CA ASP A 143 36.66 -9.56 -19.56
C ASP A 143 36.08 -10.35 -20.75
N ILE A 144 35.55 -9.62 -21.73
CA ILE A 144 35.04 -10.23 -22.97
C ILE A 144 36.27 -10.54 -23.83
N SER A 145 36.83 -11.73 -23.67
CA SER A 145 37.87 -12.23 -24.57
C SER A 145 37.25 -12.54 -25.94
N LEU A 146 37.31 -11.58 -26.87
CA LEU A 146 36.94 -11.80 -28.26
C LEU A 146 38.10 -12.50 -28.98
N THR A 147 38.06 -13.83 -29.07
CA THR A 147 38.95 -14.60 -29.95
C THR A 147 38.48 -14.46 -31.39
N ILE A 148 39.04 -13.49 -32.12
CA ILE A 148 38.77 -13.30 -33.55
C ILE A 148 39.65 -14.29 -34.33
N SER A 149 39.06 -15.42 -34.75
CA SER A 149 39.71 -16.33 -35.71
C SER A 149 39.56 -15.74 -37.10
N THR A 150 40.58 -15.02 -37.57
CA THR A 150 40.67 -14.62 -38.98
C THR A 150 41.23 -15.81 -39.76
N GLY A 151 40.41 -16.39 -40.64
CA GLY A 151 40.78 -17.52 -41.50
C GLY A 151 41.74 -17.13 -42.63
N VAL A 152 42.76 -16.31 -42.34
CA VAL A 152 43.81 -15.95 -43.30
C VAL A 152 44.87 -17.05 -43.26
N PRO A 153 45.07 -17.83 -44.35
CA PRO A 153 46.17 -18.78 -44.40
C PRO A 153 47.50 -18.02 -44.38
N GLN A 154 48.36 -18.37 -43.42
CA GLN A 154 49.75 -17.91 -43.38
C GLN A 154 50.47 -18.49 -44.61
N VAL A 155 51.08 -17.59 -45.40
CA VAL A 155 51.86 -17.90 -46.61
C VAL A 155 53.21 -18.49 -46.22
#